data_AF-A0A2G5LB57-F1
#
_entry.id   AF-A0A2G5LB57-F1
#
_cell.length_a   1.000
_cell.length_b   1.000
_cell.length_c   1.000
_cell.angle_alpha   90.00
_cell.angle_beta   90.00
_cell.angle_gamma   90.00
#
_symmetry.space_group_name_H-M   'P 1'
#
loop_
_entity.id
_entity.type
_entity.pdbx_description
1 polymer ?
#
loop_
_entity_poly.entity_id
_entity_poly.type
_entity_poly.pdbx_seq_one_letter_code
_entity_poly.pdbx_strand_id
1 'polypeptide(L)'
;MLRKQIVHNVEDIASFKKSLLRWTQDFDEIVWLDSNQHNHSYASFDVLLAVDGLTGISTDHHHAFDDLKEYQSQVNDWIFGYLSYDLKNDVEDLVSQNFDGLDFPELYFFQPKKIIQIKGSEITFQYEVV
;
A
#
# COMPACT_ATOMS: atom_id res chain seq x y z
N MET A 1 -5.64 -7.30 13.36
CA MET A 1 -6.04 -6.28 14.36
C MET A 1 -7.43 -5.72 14.01
N LEU A 2 -8.13 -5.11 14.97
CA LEU A 2 -9.37 -4.38 14.71
C LEU A 2 -9.03 -2.90 14.46
N ARG A 3 -9.42 -2.35 13.31
CA ARG A 3 -9.27 -0.92 13.00
C ARG A 3 -10.55 -0.16 13.35
N LYS A 4 -10.41 1.02 13.95
CA LYS A 4 -11.54 1.92 14.20
C LYS A 4 -11.93 2.58 12.89
N GLN A 5 -13.21 2.52 12.54
CA GLN A 5 -13.74 3.09 11.31
C GLN A 5 -14.60 4.32 11.57
N ILE A 6 -14.46 5.32 10.70
CA ILE A 6 -15.31 6.51 10.64
C ILE A 6 -15.69 6.75 9.19
N VAL A 7 -16.98 6.91 8.94
CA VAL A 7 -17.54 7.05 7.59
C VAL A 7 -18.13 8.44 7.42
N HIS A 8 -17.83 9.07 6.28
CA HIS A 8 -18.33 10.38 5.90
C HIS A 8 -18.82 10.38 4.46
N ASN A 9 -19.80 11.22 4.15
CA ASN A 9 -20.19 11.51 2.77
C ASN A 9 -19.63 12.86 2.34
N VAL A 10 -19.15 12.91 1.10
CA VAL A 10 -18.58 14.11 0.47
C VAL A 10 -19.26 14.33 -0.87
N GLU A 11 -19.76 15.55 -1.09
CA GLU A 11 -20.46 15.89 -2.34
C GLU A 11 -19.51 16.01 -3.53
N ASP A 12 -18.38 16.71 -3.37
CA ASP A 12 -17.37 16.88 -4.42
C ASP A 12 -16.15 15.98 -4.19
N ILE A 13 -16.28 14.74 -4.65
CA ILE A 13 -15.22 13.73 -4.56
C ILE A 13 -13.99 14.09 -5.38
N ALA A 14 -14.15 14.80 -6.50
CA ALA A 14 -13.02 15.18 -7.34
C ALA A 14 -12.12 16.20 -6.64
N SER A 15 -12.70 17.22 -6.00
CA SER A 15 -11.96 18.19 -5.19
C SER A 15 -11.40 17.57 -3.92
N PHE A 16 -12.14 16.64 -3.31
CA PHE A 16 -11.66 15.88 -2.15
C PHE A 16 -10.43 15.03 -2.47
N LYS A 17 -10.44 14.25 -3.58
CA LYS A 17 -9.28 13.46 -4.01
C LYS A 17 -8.01 14.31 -4.15
N LYS A 18 -8.12 15.50 -4.76
CA LYS A 18 -6.99 16.43 -4.91
C LYS A 18 -6.46 16.94 -3.57
N SER A 19 -7.37 17.30 -2.66
CA SER A 19 -7.00 17.77 -1.32
C SER A 19 -6.38 16.65 -0.49
N LEU A 20 -6.92 15.43 -0.62
CA LEU A 20 -6.41 14.24 0.04
C LEU A 20 -5.00 13.91 -0.45
N LEU A 21 -4.77 13.85 -1.77
CA LEU A 21 -3.45 13.59 -2.35
C LEU A 21 -2.42 14.68 -1.96
N ARG A 22 -2.85 15.92 -1.76
CA ARG A 22 -1.96 16.96 -1.23
C ARG A 22 -1.61 16.71 0.22
N TRP A 23 -2.61 16.36 1.05
CA TRP A 23 -2.41 16.03 2.46
C TRP A 23 -1.48 14.81 2.65
N THR A 24 -1.46 13.86 1.71
CA THR A 24 -0.56 12.71 1.83
C THR A 24 0.93 13.10 1.73
N GLN A 25 1.26 14.24 1.12
CA GLN A 25 2.66 14.65 0.90
C GLN A 25 3.45 14.91 2.18
N ASP A 26 2.78 15.02 3.33
CA ASP A 26 3.42 15.20 4.64
C ASP A 26 3.88 13.86 5.28
N PHE A 27 3.67 12.72 4.60
CA PHE A 27 4.07 11.39 5.09
C PHE A 27 5.18 10.78 4.24
N ASP A 28 6.02 9.94 4.87
CA ASP A 28 7.09 9.23 4.19
C ASP A 28 6.55 8.00 3.43
N GLU A 29 5.75 7.15 4.09
CA GLU A 29 5.11 6.00 3.44
C GLU A 29 3.72 6.37 2.92
N ILE A 30 3.53 6.24 1.60
CA ILE A 30 2.27 6.51 0.90
C ILE A 30 2.05 5.46 -0.18
N VAL A 31 0.87 4.84 -0.18
CA VAL A 31 0.37 4.05 -1.32
C VAL A 31 -1.00 4.56 -1.72
N TRP A 32 -1.11 5.02 -2.97
CA TRP A 32 -2.35 5.52 -3.57
C TRP A 32 -2.76 4.61 -4.73
N LEU A 33 -3.86 3.88 -4.56
CA LEU A 33 -4.44 3.02 -5.59
C LEU A 33 -5.75 3.64 -6.08
N ASP A 34 -5.79 4.15 -7.31
CA ASP A 34 -6.99 4.71 -7.94
C ASP A 34 -7.47 3.78 -9.06
N SER A 35 -8.76 3.47 -9.08
CA SER A 35 -9.38 2.71 -10.17
C SER A 35 -9.42 3.50 -11.48
N ASN A 36 -9.18 4.81 -11.43
CA ASN A 36 -9.32 5.73 -12.56
C ASN A 36 -10.68 5.59 -13.26
N GLN A 37 -11.73 5.34 -12.47
CA GLN A 37 -13.12 5.16 -12.95
C GLN A 37 -13.32 3.93 -13.84
N HIS A 38 -12.36 3.01 -13.86
CA HIS A 38 -12.54 1.74 -14.55
C HIS A 38 -13.47 0.83 -13.76
N ASN A 39 -14.70 0.68 -14.26
CA ASN A 39 -15.70 -0.22 -13.70
C ASN A 39 -15.44 -1.66 -14.19
N HIS A 40 -14.54 -2.35 -13.50
CA HIS A 40 -14.38 -3.80 -13.65
C HIS A 40 -15.22 -4.57 -12.62
N SER A 41 -15.61 -5.80 -12.97
CA SER A 41 -16.34 -6.71 -12.07
C SER A 41 -15.60 -7.06 -10.77
N TYR A 42 -14.30 -6.76 -10.70
CA TYR A 42 -13.45 -6.98 -9.53
C TYR A 42 -13.10 -5.67 -8.79
N ALA A 43 -13.68 -4.54 -9.19
CA ALA A 43 -13.44 -3.25 -8.54
C ALA A 43 -14.10 -3.22 -7.15
N SER A 44 -13.28 -3.17 -6.10
CA SER A 44 -13.75 -3.11 -4.71
C SER A 44 -13.81 -1.67 -4.17
N PHE A 45 -12.98 -0.77 -4.71
CA PHE A 45 -12.79 0.62 -4.27
C PHE A 45 -12.56 1.55 -5.46
N ASP A 46 -12.94 2.82 -5.33
CA ASP A 46 -12.54 3.86 -6.30
C ASP A 46 -11.14 4.40 -5.98
N VAL A 47 -10.86 4.59 -4.69
CA VAL A 47 -9.51 4.88 -4.18
C VAL A 47 -9.29 4.09 -2.90
N LEU A 48 -8.08 3.54 -2.77
CA LEU A 48 -7.55 3.02 -1.53
C LEU A 48 -6.21 3.71 -1.25
N LEU A 49 -6.15 4.41 -0.14
CA LEU A 49 -4.97 5.12 0.34
C LEU A 49 -4.49 4.50 1.65
N ALA A 50 -3.19 4.21 1.73
CA ALA A 50 -2.49 3.84 2.94
C ALA A 50 -1.37 4.85 3.21
N VAL A 51 -1.29 5.38 4.43
CA VAL A 51 -0.25 6.35 4.81
C VAL A 51 0.27 6.12 6.22
N ASP A 52 1.46 6.68 6.47
CA ASP A 52 2.10 6.78 7.78
C ASP A 52 2.46 5.41 8.34
N GLY A 53 3.68 4.93 8.07
CA GLY A 53 4.11 3.59 8.48
C GLY A 53 4.19 3.42 10.00
N LEU A 54 3.67 2.29 10.49
CA LEU A 54 3.89 1.83 11.86
C LEU A 54 5.14 0.94 11.92
N THR A 55 5.14 -0.11 11.12
CA THR A 55 6.24 -1.05 10.92
C THR A 55 6.41 -1.27 9.43
N GLY A 56 7.56 -1.78 9.02
CA GLY A 56 7.80 -2.17 7.64
C GLY A 56 8.90 -3.21 7.51
N ILE A 57 8.95 -3.81 6.34
CA ILE A 57 9.96 -4.73 5.87
C ILE A 57 10.56 -4.16 4.59
N SER A 58 11.89 -4.18 4.51
CA SER A 58 12.68 -3.82 3.34
C SER A 58 13.76 -4.88 3.20
N THR A 59 13.80 -5.60 2.09
CA THR A 59 14.77 -6.69 1.90
C THR A 59 15.30 -6.73 0.48
N ASP A 60 16.40 -7.48 0.30
CA ASP A 60 16.93 -7.84 -1.00
C ASP A 60 16.15 -9.03 -1.58
N HIS A 61 16.71 -9.73 -2.56
CA HIS A 61 16.03 -10.86 -3.18
C HIS A 61 16.16 -12.17 -2.40
N HIS A 62 17.10 -12.30 -1.46
CA HIS A 62 17.35 -13.58 -0.80
C HIS A 62 16.25 -13.90 0.22
N HIS A 63 15.51 -15.00 0.01
CA HIS A 63 14.42 -15.43 0.93
C HIS A 63 13.32 -14.37 1.13
N ALA A 64 13.17 -13.44 0.18
CA ALA A 64 12.29 -12.28 0.33
C ALA A 64 10.82 -12.66 0.57
N PHE A 65 10.36 -13.75 -0.06
CA PHE A 65 9.00 -14.25 0.15
C PHE A 65 8.78 -14.87 1.53
N ASP A 66 9.78 -15.54 2.08
CA ASP A 66 9.72 -16.10 3.43
C ASP A 66 9.72 -14.98 4.48
N ASP A 67 10.57 -13.97 4.31
CA ASP A 67 10.60 -12.79 5.18
C ASP A 67 9.28 -12.01 5.13
N LEU A 68 8.73 -11.79 3.92
CA LEU A 68 7.42 -11.15 3.77
C LEU A 68 6.31 -11.97 4.45
N LYS A 69 6.35 -13.29 4.33
CA LYS A 69 5.36 -14.17 4.97
C LYS A 69 5.47 -14.13 6.49
N GLU A 70 6.69 -14.11 7.04
CA GLU A 70 6.91 -13.92 8.47
C GLU A 70 6.35 -12.58 8.93
N TYR A 71 6.71 -11.49 8.24
CA TYR A 71 6.22 -10.15 8.54
C TYR A 71 4.68 -10.07 8.50
N GLN A 72 4.05 -10.60 7.44
CA GLN A 72 2.60 -10.64 7.31
C GLN A 72 1.94 -11.40 8.47
N SER A 73 2.52 -12.54 8.86
CA SER A 73 2.01 -13.39 9.94
C SER A 73 2.08 -12.71 11.30
N GLN A 74 3.11 -11.88 11.53
CA GLN A 74 3.28 -11.10 12.76
C GLN A 74 2.32 -9.91 12.83
N VAL A 75 2.17 -9.17 11.72
CA VAL A 75 1.32 -7.96 11.65
C VAL A 75 -0.17 -8.31 11.78
N ASN A 76 -0.62 -9.36 11.08
CA ASN A 76 -2.03 -9.81 11.06
C ASN A 76 -3.02 -8.63 10.85
N ASP A 77 -2.69 -7.76 9.91
CA ASP A 77 -3.39 -6.54 9.52
C ASP A 77 -2.99 -6.20 8.08
N TRP A 78 -3.50 -5.10 7.53
CA TRP A 78 -3.14 -4.64 6.19
C TRP A 78 -1.66 -4.28 6.11
N ILE A 79 -1.03 -4.72 5.03
CA ILE A 79 0.30 -4.28 4.62
C ILE A 79 0.23 -3.80 3.16
N PHE A 80 0.96 -2.73 2.87
CA PHE A 80 1.00 -2.09 1.56
C PHE A 80 2.44 -1.94 1.12
N GLY A 81 2.70 -2.06 -0.17
CA GLY A 81 4.06 -2.13 -0.65
C GLY A 81 4.16 -2.52 -2.10
N TYR A 82 5.35 -2.95 -2.48
CA TYR A 82 5.66 -3.42 -3.82
C TYR A 82 6.61 -4.62 -3.79
N LEU A 83 6.57 -5.37 -4.87
CA LEU A 83 7.49 -6.45 -5.21
C LEU A 83 8.20 -5.99 -6.48
N SER A 84 9.53 -5.91 -6.45
CA SER A 84 10.32 -5.60 -7.64
C SER A 84 10.29 -6.79 -8.61
N TYR A 85 10.80 -6.55 -9.82
CA TYR A 85 10.94 -7.60 -10.82
C TYR A 85 12.09 -8.58 -10.52
N ASP A 86 13.16 -8.13 -9.86
CA ASP A 86 14.37 -8.95 -9.65
C ASP A 86 14.19 -10.01 -8.54
N LEU A 87 13.08 -9.95 -7.78
CA LEU A 87 12.59 -11.08 -6.96
C LEU A 87 12.37 -12.38 -7.73
N LYS A 88 12.30 -12.34 -9.07
CA LYS A 88 12.31 -13.55 -9.90
C LYS A 88 13.54 -14.43 -9.64
N ASN A 89 14.68 -13.85 -9.25
CA ASN A 89 15.94 -14.56 -9.04
C ASN A 89 15.88 -15.45 -7.78
N ASP A 90 14.92 -15.22 -6.87
CA ASP A 90 14.64 -16.06 -5.69
C ASP A 90 13.70 -17.24 -6.04
N VAL A 91 12.96 -17.14 -7.15
CA VAL A 91 11.98 -18.16 -7.59
C VAL A 91 12.55 -19.06 -8.69
N GLU A 92 13.42 -18.52 -9.54
CA GLU A 92 13.97 -19.18 -10.72
C GLU A 92 15.50 -18.97 -10.78
N ASP A 93 16.25 -19.94 -11.32
CA ASP A 93 17.71 -19.85 -11.52
C ASP A 93 18.05 -18.93 -12.70
N LEU A 94 17.71 -17.65 -12.55
CA LEU A 94 17.92 -16.60 -13.53
C LEU A 94 18.71 -15.47 -12.88
N VAL A 95 19.70 -14.94 -13.59
CA VAL A 95 20.50 -13.80 -13.14
C VAL A 95 20.37 -12.67 -14.14
N SER A 96 19.92 -11.52 -13.65
CA SER A 96 19.92 -10.24 -14.37
C SER A 96 21.34 -9.64 -14.35
N GLN A 97 21.90 -9.27 -15.50
CA GLN A 97 23.17 -8.51 -15.57
C GLN A 97 22.92 -7.02 -15.88
N ASN A 98 21.69 -6.53 -15.70
CA ASN A 98 21.38 -5.13 -15.94
C ASN A 98 21.95 -4.28 -14.80
N PHE A 99 22.44 -3.08 -15.14
CA PHE A 99 22.93 -2.14 -14.16
C PHE A 99 21.76 -1.58 -13.33
N ASP A 100 21.77 -1.84 -12.02
CA ASP A 100 20.91 -1.12 -11.09
C ASP A 100 21.52 0.27 -10.82
N GLY A 101 20.73 1.31 -11.04
CA GLY A 101 21.09 2.70 -10.76
C GLY A 101 20.08 3.40 -9.86
N LEU A 102 19.11 2.67 -9.32
CA LEU A 102 18.08 3.19 -8.42
C LEU A 102 18.34 2.76 -6.97
N ASP A 103 19.05 1.65 -6.75
CA ASP A 103 19.33 1.08 -5.42
C ASP A 103 18.04 0.90 -4.59
N PHE A 104 16.93 0.60 -5.27
CA PHE A 104 15.65 0.38 -4.60
C PHE A 104 15.63 -1.00 -3.94
N PRO A 105 15.00 -1.13 -2.76
CA PRO A 105 14.74 -2.45 -2.19
C PRO A 105 13.99 -3.34 -3.18
N GLU A 106 14.34 -4.61 -3.22
CA GLU A 106 13.66 -5.59 -4.07
C GLU A 106 12.25 -5.87 -3.57
N LEU A 107 12.04 -5.73 -2.27
CA LEU A 107 10.74 -5.84 -1.63
C LEU A 107 10.63 -4.77 -0.55
N TYR A 108 9.52 -4.04 -0.56
CA TYR A 108 9.18 -3.14 0.52
C TYR A 108 7.70 -3.20 0.83
N PHE A 109 7.35 -3.45 2.08
CA PHE A 109 5.97 -3.40 2.59
C PHE A 109 5.91 -2.74 3.97
N PHE A 110 4.83 -2.03 4.26
CA PHE A 110 4.60 -1.40 5.55
C PHE A 110 3.17 -1.60 6.05
N GLN A 111 3.01 -1.62 7.37
CA GLN A 111 1.70 -1.55 8.02
C GLN A 111 1.32 -0.07 8.17
N PRO A 112 0.22 0.41 7.56
CA PRO A 112 -0.16 1.81 7.66
C PRO A 112 -0.89 2.11 8.97
N LYS A 113 -0.62 3.26 9.59
CA LYS A 113 -1.43 3.74 10.72
C LYS A 113 -2.82 4.18 10.26
N LYS A 114 -2.95 4.65 9.01
CA LYS A 114 -4.20 5.18 8.45
C LYS A 114 -4.50 4.58 7.08
N ILE A 115 -5.73 4.12 6.90
CA ILE A 115 -6.27 3.67 5.60
C ILE A 115 -7.49 4.51 5.28
N ILE A 116 -7.57 5.05 4.07
CA ILE A 116 -8.71 5.84 3.59
C ILE A 116 -9.24 5.20 2.32
N GLN A 117 -10.54 4.89 2.33
CA GLN A 117 -11.23 4.27 1.20
C GLN A 117 -12.26 5.24 0.65
N ILE A 118 -12.35 5.32 -0.68
CA ILE A 118 -13.35 6.11 -1.39
C ILE A 118 -14.19 5.15 -2.24
N LYS A 119 -15.51 5.27 -2.12
CA LYS A 119 -16.47 4.56 -2.95
C LYS A 119 -17.69 5.45 -3.23
N GLY A 120 -17.84 5.91 -4.45
CA GLY A 120 -18.80 6.95 -4.79
C GLY A 120 -18.56 8.19 -3.94
N SER A 121 -19.60 8.66 -3.24
CA SER A 121 -19.53 9.80 -2.31
C SER A 121 -19.06 9.44 -0.89
N GLU A 122 -18.90 8.14 -0.59
CA GLU A 122 -18.59 7.68 0.75
C GLU A 122 -17.07 7.54 0.94
N ILE A 123 -16.60 8.11 2.05
CA ILE A 123 -15.21 8.04 2.50
C ILE A 123 -15.18 7.26 3.82
N THR A 124 -14.44 6.16 3.84
CA THR A 124 -14.20 5.39 5.06
C THR A 124 -12.77 5.58 5.52
N PHE A 125 -12.61 6.19 6.69
CA PHE A 125 -11.33 6.34 7.39
C PHE A 125 -11.16 5.18 8.37
N GLN A 126 -10.02 4.50 8.32
CA GLN A 126 -9.66 3.43 9.24
C GLN A 126 -8.36 3.76 9.95
N TYR A 127 -8.40 3.71 11.27
CA TYR A 127 -7.26 3.99 12.14
C TYR A 127 -6.87 2.74 12.90
N GLU A 128 -5.57 2.55 13.08
CA GLU A 128 -5.05 1.56 14.01
C GLU A 128 -5.57 1.82 15.44
N VAL A 129 -5.88 0.75 16.18
CA VAL A 129 -6.27 0.81 17.59
C VAL A 129 -5.09 0.32 18.41
N VAL A 130 -4.54 1.22 19.23
CA VAL A 130 -3.49 0.93 20.23
C VAL A 130 -4.09 0.23 21.44
#